data_AF-A0A951C2Q3-F1
#
_entry.id   AF-A0A951C2Q3-F1
#
_cell.length_a   1.000
_cell.length_b   1.000
_cell.length_c   1.000
_cell.angle_alpha   90.00
_cell.angle_beta   90.00
_cell.angle_gamma   90.00
#
_symmetry.space_group_name_H-M   'P 1'
#
loop_
_entity.id
_entity.type
_entity.pdbx_description
1 polymer ?
#
loop_
_entity_poly.entity_id
_entity_poly.type
_entity_poly.pdbx_seq_one_letter_code
_entity_poly.pdbx_strand_id
1 'polypeptide(L)' 'QRPVDVSYIGFRIPDQFVVGYGLDYAEKYRNLDDVCLLEGEAASTAEAGA' A
#
# COMPACT_ATOMS: atom_id res chain seq x y z
N GLN A 1 -14.34 -12.21 8.79
CA GLN A 1 -14.11 -10.79 9.15
C GLN A 1 -15.44 -10.13 9.49
N ARG A 2 -15.45 -9.18 10.44
CA ARG A 2 -16.56 -8.23 10.57
C ARG A 2 -16.31 -7.07 9.61
N PRO A 3 -17.34 -6.53 8.93
CA PRO A 3 -17.17 -5.33 8.12
C PRO A 3 -16.74 -4.18 9.03
N VAL A 4 -15.62 -3.56 8.71
CA VAL A 4 -15.15 -2.34 9.37
C VAL A 4 -15.74 -1.17 8.59
N ASP A 5 -16.65 -0.44 9.21
CA ASP A 5 -17.17 0.79 8.65
C ASP A 5 -16.19 1.93 8.97
N VAL A 6 -15.64 2.55 7.92
CA VAL A 6 -14.66 3.63 8.06
C VAL A 6 -15.40 4.96 7.86
N SER A 7 -15.53 5.74 8.93
CA SER A 7 -16.26 7.01 8.90
C SER A 7 -15.55 8.12 8.09
N TYR A 8 -14.22 8.04 7.96
CA TYR A 8 -13.41 9.08 7.29
C TYR A 8 -12.46 8.44 6.29
N ILE A 9 -12.67 8.74 5.01
CA ILE A 9 -11.84 8.24 3.89
C ILE A 9 -11.19 9.46 3.23
N GLY A 10 -9.86 9.54 3.25
CA GLY A 10 -9.12 10.60 2.56
C GLY A 10 -9.21 10.45 1.04
N PHE A 11 -8.86 9.27 0.54
CA PHE A 11 -8.97 8.90 -0.87
C PHE A 11 -9.01 7.38 -1.01
N ARG A 12 -9.43 6.90 -2.18
CA ARG A 12 -9.45 5.47 -2.52
C ARG A 12 -8.37 5.20 -3.57
N ILE A 13 -7.62 4.12 -3.40
CA ILE A 13 -6.59 3.67 -4.33
C ILE A 13 -7.02 2.33 -4.95
N PRO A 14 -6.53 1.99 -6.17
CA PRO A 14 -6.67 0.64 -6.71
C PRO A 14 -5.96 -0.38 -5.83
N ASP A 15 -6.27 -1.66 -6.02
CA ASP A 15 -5.59 -2.78 -5.35
C ASP A 15 -4.19 -2.96 -5.95
N GLN A 16 -3.25 -2.14 -5.49
CA GLN A 16 -1.86 -2.13 -5.92
C GLN A 16 -0.97 -1.83 -4.71
N PHE A 17 0.25 -2.34 -4.74
CA PHE A 17 1.19 -2.14 -3.64
C PHE A 17 1.75 -0.71 -3.67
N VAL A 18 1.50 0.06 -2.61
CA VAL A 18 1.94 1.46 -2.45
C VAL A 18 2.94 1.63 -1.31
N VAL A 19 3.90 2.55 -1.49
CA VAL A 19 4.93 2.93 -0.51
C VAL A 19 5.03 4.46 -0.41
N GLY A 20 5.73 4.96 0.60
CA GLY A 20 5.87 6.41 0.81
C GLY A 20 4.85 6.97 1.80
N TYR A 21 5.07 8.21 2.23
CA TYR A 21 4.26 8.86 3.27
C TYR A 21 4.10 8.02 4.55
N GLY A 22 5.19 7.37 4.98
CA GLY A 22 5.22 6.43 6.11
C GLY A 22 4.88 4.97 5.77
N LEU A 23 4.27 4.69 4.61
CA LEU A 23 4.09 3.34 4.08
C LEU A 23 5.44 2.77 3.62
N ASP A 24 5.67 1.49 3.86
CA ASP A 24 6.98 0.88 3.66
C ASP A 24 6.93 -0.47 2.94
N TYR A 25 8.08 -0.80 2.35
CA TYR A 25 8.39 -2.15 1.90
C TYR A 25 9.78 -2.53 2.39
N ALA A 26 9.87 -3.62 3.16
CA ALA A 26 11.13 -4.08 3.76
C ALA A 26 11.87 -2.95 4.50
N GLU A 27 11.13 -2.16 5.29
CA GLU A 27 11.63 -1.01 6.06
C GLU A 27 12.15 0.18 5.23
N LYS A 28 12.02 0.13 3.90
CA LYS A 28 12.42 1.21 2.99
C LYS A 28 11.23 2.10 2.63
N TYR A 29 11.52 3.26 2.06
CA TYR A 29 10.56 4.19 1.43
C TYR A 29 9.63 4.98 2.36
N ARG A 30 9.71 4.81 3.69
CA ARG A 30 8.90 5.58 4.66
C ARG A 30 9.03 7.10 4.53
N ASN A 31 10.20 7.57 4.12
CA ASN A 31 10.57 8.99 4.12
C ASN A 31 10.27 9.71 2.80
N LEU A 32 9.57 9.06 1.86
CA LEU A 32 9.09 9.75 0.66
C LEU A 32 7.91 10.65 1.02
N ASP A 33 7.92 11.87 0.48
CA ASP A 33 6.85 12.84 0.70
C ASP A 33 5.55 12.49 -0.05
N ASP A 34 5.66 11.62 -1.05
CA ASP A 34 4.56 11.17 -1.92
C ASP A 34 4.17 9.71 -1.65
N VAL A 35 2.93 9.36 -2.01
CA VAL A 35 2.47 7.96 -2.10
C VAL A 35 2.73 7.44 -3.51
N CYS A 36 3.60 6.44 -3.61
CA CYS A 36 4.09 5.89 -4.87
C CYS A 36 3.67 4.43 -5.06
N LEU A 37 3.48 4.03 -6.31
CA LEU A 37 3.36 2.61 -6.66
C LEU A 37 4.73 1.95 -6.57
N LEU A 38 4.79 0.77 -5.94
CA LEU A 38 5.99 -0.06 -5.99
C LEU A 38 5.97 -0.87 -7.28
N GLU A 39 7.03 -0.77 -8.09
CA GLU A 39 7.18 -1.59 -9.30
C GLU A 39 8.15 -2.76 -9.05
N GLY A 40 7.94 -3.88 -9.73
CA GLY A 40 8.83 -5.05 -9.71
C GLY A 40 8.27 -6.26 -8.96
N GLU A 41 9.13 -7.27 -8.76
CA GLU A 41 8.76 -8.58 -8.20
C GLU A 41 8.14 -8.49 -6.79
N ALA A 42 8.58 -7.49 -6.02
CA ALA A 42 8.04 -7.14 -4.72
C ALA A 42 6.54 -6.79 -4.77
N ALA A 43 6.09 -6.13 -5.85
CA ALA A 43 4.70 -5.74 -6.03
C ALA A 43 3.85 -6.86 -6.64
N SER A 44 4.43 -7.74 -7.46
CA SER A 44 3.74 -8.91 -8.02
C SER A 44 3.53 -10.06 -7.04
N THR A 45 4.31 -10.10 -5.95
CA THR A 45 4.17 -11.13 -4.90
C THR A 45 2.95 -10.90 -3.99
N ALA A 46 2.38 -9.67 -4.00
CA ALA A 46 1.21 -9.33 -3.21
C ALA A 46 -0.07 -10.11 -3.60
N GLU A 47 -0.11 -10.73 -4.79
CA GLU A 47 -1.25 -11.53 -5.26
C GLU A 47 -1.05 -13.06 -5.11
N ALA A 48 0.11 -13.55 -4.67
CA ALA A 48 0.44 -14.98 -4.67
C ALA A 48 0.21 -15.70 -3.32
N GLY A 49 -0.82 -15.30 -2.57
CA GLY A 49 -1.16 -15.86 -1.27
C GLY A 49 -2.66 -16.09 -1.10
N ALA A 50 -3.22 -16.99 -1.91
CA ALA A 50 -4.53 -17.61 -1.68
C ALA A 50 -4.34 -19.04 -1.16
#